data_AF-V5HYK3-F1
#
_entry.id   AF-V5HYK3-F1
#
_cell.length_a   1.000
_cell.length_b   1.000
_cell.length_c   1.000
_cell.angle_alpha   90.00
_cell.angle_beta   90.00
_cell.angle_gamma   90.00
#
_symmetry.space_group_name_H-M   'P 1'
#
loop_
_entity.id
_entity.type
_entity.pdbx_description
1 polymer ?
#
loop_
_entity_poly.entity_id
_entity_poly.type
_entity_poly.pdbx_seq_one_letter_code
_entity_poly.pdbx_strand_id
1 'polypeptide(L)' 'NDAVQASLHMEKVSFARGFTCLQEATTDVLSFTTDRHVSIKKGMASNHPDVNHYFNVWHFAKAIANKQRANTLKTKI' A
#
# COMPACT_ATOMS: atom_id res chain seq x y z
N ASN A 1 16.12 17.48 -0.91
CA ASN A 1 14.97 18.37 -0.65
C ASN A 1 13.71 17.53 -0.65
N ASP A 2 13.37 16.94 0.50
CA ASP A 2 12.15 16.14 0.69
C ASP A 2 11.00 17.03 1.17
N ALA A 3 10.70 18.10 0.42
CA ALA A 3 9.56 18.94 0.76
C ALA A 3 8.28 18.13 0.53
N VAL A 4 7.62 17.69 1.61
CA VAL A 4 6.36 16.96 1.50
C VAL A 4 5.22 17.96 1.31
N GLN A 5 4.79 18.09 0.06
CA GLN A 5 3.82 19.11 -0.36
C GLN A 5 2.35 18.66 -0.18
N ALA A 6 2.09 17.36 0.06
CA ALA A 6 0.75 16.82 0.26
C ALA A 6 0.75 15.48 1.02
N SER A 7 -0.39 15.07 1.60
CA SER A 7 -0.55 13.80 2.33
C SER A 7 -0.22 12.56 1.49
N LEU A 8 -0.57 12.57 0.20
CA LEU A 8 -0.20 11.51 -0.77
C LEU A 8 1.33 11.32 -0.89
N HIS A 9 2.09 12.41 -0.75
CA HIS A 9 3.55 12.35 -0.75
C HIS A 9 4.09 11.81 0.59
N MET A 10 3.40 12.08 1.71
CA MET A 10 3.76 11.50 3.02
C MET A 10 3.70 9.97 2.98
N GLU A 11 2.66 9.36 2.40
CA GLU A 11 2.57 7.89 2.35
C GLU A 11 3.78 7.25 1.66
N LYS A 12 4.19 7.80 0.52
CA LYS A 12 5.36 7.30 -0.22
C LYS A 12 6.66 7.52 0.58
N VAL A 13 6.83 8.70 1.17
CA VAL A 13 8.05 9.04 1.92
C VAL A 13 8.16 8.22 3.20
N SER A 14 7.07 8.10 3.96
CA SER A 14 7.01 7.27 5.16
C SER A 14 7.24 5.80 4.85
N PHE A 15 6.65 5.30 3.76
CA PHE A 15 6.90 3.93 3.29
C PHE A 15 8.38 3.71 2.99
N ALA A 16 9.00 4.56 2.16
CA ALA A 16 10.40 4.42 1.78
C ALA A 16 11.32 4.44 3.01
N ARG A 17 11.12 5.40 3.93
CA ARG A 17 11.90 5.51 5.16
C ARG A 17 11.75 4.28 6.06
N GLY A 18 10.52 3.81 6.26
CA GLY A 18 10.26 2.61 7.06
C GLY A 18 10.87 1.35 6.44
N PHE A 19 10.76 1.20 5.12
CA PHE A 19 11.30 0.07 4.39
C PHE A 19 12.84 0.05 4.37
N THR A 20 13.48 1.22 4.26
CA THR A 20 14.93 1.36 4.43
C THR A 20 15.37 0.95 5.83
N CYS A 21 14.67 1.40 6.88
CA CYS A 21 14.99 1.04 8.26
C CYS A 21 14.92 -0.49 8.50
N LEU A 22 13.97 -1.18 7.87
CA LEU A 22 13.85 -2.65 7.95
C LEU A 22 15.05 -3.37 7.29
N GLN A 23 15.49 -2.90 6.13
CA GLN A 23 16.65 -3.48 5.45
C GLN A 23 17.96 -3.22 6.20
N GLU A 24 18.12 -2.02 6.78
CA GLU A 24 19.28 -1.66 7.59
C GLU A 24 19.40 -2.49 8.88
N ALA A 25 18.28 -3.00 9.40
CA ALA A 25 18.24 -3.87 10.58
C ALA A 25 18.72 -5.32 10.31
N THR A 26 19.53 -5.55 9.26
CA THR A 26 20.05 -6.88 8.85
C THR A 26 18.94 -7.92 8.58
N THR A 27 17.73 -7.45 8.25
CA THR A 27 16.58 -8.32 7.95
C THR A 27 16.42 -8.45 6.44
N ASP A 28 16.51 -9.69 5.94
CA ASP A 28 16.22 -10.00 4.54
C ASP A 28 14.71 -10.05 4.32
N VAL A 29 14.16 -9.05 3.61
CA VAL A 29 12.72 -8.91 3.40
C VAL A 29 12.32 -9.66 2.13
N LEU A 30 11.96 -10.93 2.26
CA LEU A 30 11.54 -11.75 1.12
C LEU A 30 10.21 -11.33 0.49
N SER A 31 9.29 -10.81 1.31
CA SER A 31 7.98 -10.36 0.86
C SER A 31 7.46 -9.21 1.71
N PHE A 32 6.68 -8.34 1.09
CA PHE A 32 6.08 -7.20 1.76
C PHE A 32 4.65 -6.98 1.29
N THR A 33 3.74 -6.71 2.23
CA THR A 33 2.31 -6.50 1.92
C THR A 33 1.92 -5.07 2.25
N THR A 34 1.33 -4.36 1.31
CA THR A 34 0.86 -2.97 1.52
C THR A 34 -0.59 -2.78 1.13
N ASP A 35 -1.13 -1.62 1.47
CA ASP A 35 -2.38 -1.15 0.87
C ASP A 35 -2.19 -0.87 -0.63
N ARG A 36 -3.31 -0.76 -1.34
CA ARG A 36 -3.34 -0.50 -2.79
C ARG A 36 -3.05 0.96 -3.09
N HIS A 37 -1.79 1.36 -2.89
CA HIS A 37 -1.31 2.70 -3.25
C HIS A 37 -0.40 2.64 -4.48
N VAL A 38 -0.77 3.39 -5.53
CA VAL A 38 -0.11 3.31 -6.85
C VAL A 38 1.38 3.66 -6.78
N SER A 39 1.73 4.68 -5.99
CA SER A 39 3.13 5.11 -5.83
C SER A 39 3.98 4.09 -5.08
N ILE A 40 3.41 3.37 -4.12
CA ILE A 40 4.12 2.31 -3.38
C ILE A 40 4.33 1.10 -4.29
N LYS A 41 3.30 0.68 -5.03
CA LYS A 41 3.43 -0.38 -6.05
C LYS A 41 4.56 -0.07 -7.03
N LYS A 42 4.58 1.14 -7.59
CA LYS A 42 5.64 1.57 -8.50
C LYS A 42 7.00 1.59 -7.80
N GLY A 43 7.05 2.11 -6.57
CA GLY A 43 8.28 2.14 -5.76
C GLY A 43 8.87 0.75 -5.53
N MET A 44 8.07 -0.22 -5.11
CA MET A 44 8.49 -1.61 -4.95
C MET A 44 9.00 -2.21 -6.25
N ALA A 45 8.23 -2.08 -7.33
CA ALA A 45 8.63 -2.65 -8.63
C ALA A 45 9.92 -2.03 -9.19
N SER A 46 10.19 -0.75 -8.94
CA SER A 46 11.37 -0.05 -9.47
C SER A 46 12.60 -0.16 -8.57
N ASN A 47 12.42 -0.15 -7.24
CA ASN A 47 13.53 -0.03 -6.29
C ASN A 47 13.84 -1.33 -5.55
N HIS A 48 12.87 -2.25 -5.45
CA HIS A 48 12.97 -3.50 -4.69
C HIS A 48 12.35 -4.67 -5.50
N PRO A 49 12.82 -4.93 -6.74
CA PRO A 49 12.23 -5.94 -7.63
C PRO A 49 12.42 -7.38 -7.16
N ASP A 50 13.36 -7.60 -6.25
CA ASP A 50 13.68 -8.85 -5.56
C ASP A 50 12.70 -9.19 -4.44
N VAL A 51 11.99 -8.18 -3.92
CA VAL A 51 11.00 -8.35 -2.85
C VAL A 51 9.63 -8.66 -3.45
N ASN A 52 9.03 -9.78 -3.03
CA ASN A 52 7.68 -10.14 -3.47
C ASN A 52 6.65 -9.16 -2.87
N HIS A 53 6.09 -8.27 -3.70
CA HIS A 53 5.12 -7.27 -3.26
C HIS A 53 3.66 -7.75 -3.41
N TYR A 54 2.94 -7.82 -2.29
CA TYR A 54 1.53 -8.21 -2.23
C TYR A 54 0.65 -7.05 -1.77
N PHE A 55 -0.67 -7.19 -2.01
CA PHE A 55 -1.67 -6.27 -1.47
C PHE A 55 -2.45 -6.91 -0.32
N ASN A 56 -2.77 -6.10 0.68
CA ASN A 56 -3.57 -6.54 1.81
C ASN A 56 -4.99 -6.96 1.35
N VAL A 57 -5.26 -8.26 1.42
CA VAL A 57 -6.53 -8.86 0.99
C VAL A 57 -7.73 -8.36 1.79
N TRP A 58 -7.54 -7.96 3.05
CA TRP A 58 -8.62 -7.46 3.89
C TRP A 58 -9.25 -6.18 3.31
N HIS A 59 -8.42 -5.25 2.82
CA HIS A 59 -8.93 -4.03 2.17
C HIS A 59 -9.76 -4.34 0.92
N PHE A 60 -9.37 -5.37 0.16
CA PHE A 60 -10.13 -5.83 -1.00
C PHE A 60 -11.48 -6.41 -0.60
N ALA A 61 -11.51 -7.33 0.36
CA ALA A 61 -12.74 -7.94 0.86
C ALA A 61 -13.69 -6.88 1.45
N LYS A 62 -13.16 -5.94 2.23
CA LYS A 62 -13.91 -4.82 2.81
C LYS A 62 -14.54 -3.93 1.71
N ALA A 63 -13.80 -3.62 0.65
CA ALA A 63 -14.30 -2.82 -0.46
C ALA A 63 -15.49 -3.53 -1.17
N ILE A 64 -15.40 -4.84 -1.38
CA ILE A 64 -16.49 -5.64 -1.94
C ILE A 64 -17.72 -5.61 -1.03
N ALA A 65 -17.54 -5.88 0.27
CA ALA A 65 -18.64 -5.89 1.23
C ALA A 65 -19.36 -4.52 1.30
N ASN A 66 -18.60 -3.43 1.26
CA ASN A 66 -19.16 -2.08 1.25
C ASN A 66 -19.93 -1.78 -0.04
N LYS A 67 -19.42 -2.22 -1.20
CA LYS A 67 -20.13 -2.08 -2.48
C LYS A 67 -21.44 -2.86 -2.49
N GLN A 68 -21.46 -4.07 -1.95
CA GLN A 68 -22.68 -4.88 -1.83
C GLN A 68 -23.72 -4.16 -0.97
N ARG A 69 -23.34 -3.67 0.23
CA ARG A 69 -24.24 -2.91 1.10
C ARG A 69 -24.81 -1.67 0.42
N ALA A 70 -23.96 -0.89 -0.25
CA ALA A 70 -24.39 0.30 -0.97
C ALA A 70 -25.39 -0.02 -2.09
N ASN A 71 -25.19 -1.14 -2.81
CA ASN A 71 -26.12 -1.57 -3.85
C ASN A 71 -27.46 -2.02 -3.27
N THR A 72 -27.46 -2.79 -2.18
CA THR A 72 -28.69 -3.23 -1.49
C THR A 72 -29.53 -2.04 -1.02
N LEU A 73 -28.90 -0.96 -0.54
CA LEU A 73 -29.61 0.26 -0.14
C LEU A 73 -30.28 0.95 -1.33
N LYS A 74 -29.63 0.97 -2.50
CA LYS A 74 -30.17 1.57 -3.72
C LYS A 74 -31.32 0.78 -4.35
N THR A 75 -31.43 -0.52 -4.09
CA THR A 75 -32.52 -1.36 -4.63
C THR A 75 -33.79 -1.34 -3.77
N LYS A 76 -33.72 -0.75 -2.56
CA LYS A 76 -34.86 -0.63 -1.63
C LYS A 76 -35.61 0.71 -1.76
N ILE A 77 -35.19 1.56 -2.69
CA ILE A 77 -35.82 2.84 -3.06
C ILE A 77 -36.47 2.61 -4.43
#